data_AF-A0AAQ0M178-F1
#
_entry.id   AF-A0AAQ0M178-F1
#
_cell.length_a   1.000
_cell.length_b   1.000
_cell.length_c   1.000
_cell.angle_alpha   90.00
_cell.angle_beta   90.00
_cell.angle_gamma   90.00
#
_symmetry.space_group_name_H-M   'P 1'
#
loop_
_entity.id
_entity.type
_entity.pdbx_description
1 polymer ?
#
loop_
_entity_poly.entity_id
_entity_poly.type
_entity_poly.pdbx_seq_one_letter_code
_entity_poly.pdbx_strand_id
1 'polypeptide(L)' 'MDAIKKINHKIFKLFETKTAYIIFKNSSLPRQTITELMTGKSDIKKLNLIQLKTIRIRINPPK' A
#
# COMPACT_ATOMS: atom_id res chain seq x y z
N MET A 1 6.43 15.56 -12.99
CA MET A 1 5.89 15.08 -11.70
C MET A 1 6.27 13.61 -11.55
N ASP A 2 7.22 13.29 -10.67
CA ASP A 2 7.81 11.95 -10.50
C ASP A 2 6.77 10.84 -10.33
N ALA A 3 6.94 9.75 -11.09
CA ALA A 3 6.10 8.56 -10.97
C ALA A 3 6.11 8.01 -9.54
N ILE A 4 7.25 8.08 -8.86
CA ILE A 4 7.44 7.66 -7.46
C ILE A 4 6.58 8.51 -6.52
N LYS A 5 6.56 9.84 -6.69
CA LYS A 5 5.71 10.73 -5.88
C LYS A 5 4.23 10.41 -6.04
N LYS A 6 3.76 10.10 -7.24
CA LYS A 6 2.36 9.70 -7.49
C LYS A 6 2.00 8.38 -6.82
N ILE A 7 2.92 7.40 -6.81
CA ILE A 7 2.72 6.10 -6.16
C ILE A 7 2.65 6.29 -4.64
N ASN A 8 3.59 7.04 -4.06
CA ASN A 8 3.60 7.33 -2.63
C ASN A 8 2.30 8.02 -2.20
N HIS A 9 1.88 9.05 -2.93
CA HIS A 9 0.65 9.77 -2.60
C HIS A 9 -0.59 8.86 -2.62
N LYS A 10 -0.70 7.94 -3.60
CA LYS A 10 -1.80 6.97 -3.65
C LYS A 10 -1.78 5.99 -2.47
N ILE A 11 -0.59 5.54 -2.05
CA ILE A 11 -0.44 4.63 -0.92
C ILE A 11 -0.81 5.33 0.39
N PHE A 12 -0.35 6.56 0.60
CA PHE A 12 -0.73 7.34 1.80
C PHE A 12 -2.23 7.59 1.87
N LYS A 13 -2.87 7.95 0.76
CA LYS A 13 -4.33 8.09 0.69
C LYS A 13 -5.06 6.77 0.99
N LEU A 14 -4.46 5.63 0.63
CA LEU A 14 -4.99 4.31 0.98
C LEU A 14 -4.90 4.05 2.49
N PHE A 15 -3.82 4.48 3.14
CA PHE A 15 -3.63 4.37 4.60
C PHE A 15 -4.59 5.25 5.40
N GLU A 16 -4.97 6.41 4.86
CA GLU A 16 -5.97 7.29 5.50
C GLU A 16 -7.39 6.70 5.44
N THR A 17 -7.69 5.95 4.37
CA THR A 17 -9.06 5.48 4.08
C THR A 17 -9.31 4.03 4.46
N LYS A 18 -8.26 3.22 4.62
CA LYS A 18 -8.37 1.78 4.88
C LYS A 18 -7.46 1.35 6.01
N THR A 19 -7.95 0.38 6.80
CA THR A 19 -7.14 -0.24 7.84
C THR A 19 -6.05 -1.13 7.24
N ALA A 20 -4.94 -1.30 7.96
CA ALA A 20 -3.86 -2.21 7.58
C ALA A 20 -4.35 -3.61 7.21
N TYR A 21 -5.44 -4.07 7.86
CA TYR A 21 -6.07 -5.36 7.58
C TYR A 21 -6.68 -5.44 6.18
N ILE A 22 -7.45 -4.43 5.76
CA ILE A 22 -8.08 -4.40 4.44
C ILE A 22 -7.02 -4.33 3.34
N ILE A 23 -5.96 -3.55 3.58
CA ILE A 23 -4.86 -3.40 2.63
C ILE A 23 -4.07 -4.71 2.53
N PHE A 24 -3.81 -5.39 3.65
CA PHE A 24 -3.17 -6.70 3.69
C PHE A 24 -3.97 -7.72 2.87
N LYS A 25 -5.29 -7.81 3.09
CA LYS A 25 -6.16 -8.75 2.37
C LYS A 25 -6.18 -8.52 0.86
N ASN A 26 -5.88 -7.30 0.39
CA ASN A 26 -5.90 -6.92 -1.02
C ASN A 26 -4.50 -6.64 -1.59
N SER A 27 -3.44 -7.05 -0.90
CA SER A 27 -2.06 -6.90 -1.36
C SER A 27 -1.25 -8.16 -1.07
N SER A 28 -0.09 -8.26 -1.71
CA SER A 28 0.90 -9.30 -1.42
C SER A 28 1.88 -8.90 -0.32
N LEU A 29 1.60 -7.80 0.38
CA LEU A 29 2.45 -7.30 1.45
C LEU A 29 2.03 -7.93 2.77
N PRO A 30 2.95 -8.38 3.63
CA PRO A 30 2.63 -8.77 4.99
C PRO A 30 1.93 -7.63 5.76
N ARG A 31 0.98 -7.99 6.64
CA ARG A 31 0.27 -7.01 7.47
C ARG A 31 1.23 -6.18 8.32
N GLN A 32 2.30 -6.81 8.81
CA GLN A 32 3.35 -6.14 9.56
C GLN A 32 4.02 -5.05 8.72
N THR A 33 4.41 -5.35 7.48
CA THR A 33 4.99 -4.37 6.55
C THR A 33 4.04 -3.20 6.31
N ILE A 34 2.76 -3.45 6.10
CA ILE A 34 1.76 -2.38 5.93
C ILE A 34 1.65 -1.53 7.19
N THR A 35 1.66 -2.15 8.36
CA THR A 35 1.59 -1.44 9.65
C THR A 35 2.83 -0.58 9.89
N GLU A 36 4.01 -1.08 9.54
CA GLU A 36 5.27 -0.33 9.61
C GLU A 36 5.27 0.87 8.65
N LEU A 37 4.68 0.71 7.45
CA LEU A 37 4.49 1.81 6.51
C LEU A 37 3.49 2.86 7.02
N MET A 38 2.37 2.42 7.59
CA MET A 38 1.34 3.31 8.14
C MET A 38 1.84 4.09 9.36
N THR A 39 2.69 3.48 10.18
CA THR A 39 3.25 4.08 11.41
C THR A 39 4.52 4.88 11.15
N GLY A 40 5.01 4.94 9.90
CA GLY A 40 6.25 5.63 9.54
C GLY A 40 7.53 4.95 10.04
N LYS A 41 7.44 3.73 10.59
CA LYS A 41 8.61 2.93 11.01
C LYS A 41 9.41 2.42 9.81
N SER A 42 8.76 2.27 8.66
CA SER A 42 9.40 1.86 7.40
C SER A 42 9.00 2.80 6.26
N ASP A 43 9.91 2.98 5.31
CA ASP A 43 9.72 3.86 4.16
C ASP A 43 9.36 3.01 2.93
N ILE A 44 8.44 3.50 2.09
CA ILE A 44 8.05 2.83 0.84
C ILE A 44 9.27 2.61 -0.06
N LYS A 45 10.28 3.47 0.04
CA LYS A 45 11.56 3.33 -0.66
C LYS A 45 12.31 2.04 -0.32
N LYS A 46 12.09 1.48 0.88
CA LYS A 46 12.67 0.20 1.32
C LYS A 46 11.84 -1.00 0.90
N LEU A 47 10.63 -0.83 0.37
CA LEU A 47 9.92 -1.94 -0.26
C LEU A 47 10.54 -2.27 -1.60
N ASN A 48 10.85 -3.55 -1.79
CA ASN A 48 11.24 -4.05 -3.09
C ASN A 48 10.13 -3.77 -4.11
N LEU A 49 10.46 -3.11 -5.22
CA LEU A 49 9.54 -2.78 -6.33
C LEU A 49 8.71 -3.97 -6.82
N ILE A 50 9.24 -5.19 -6.67
CA ILE A 50 8.57 -6.46 -6.96
C ILE A 50 7.32 -6.64 -6.08
N GLN A 51 7.38 -6.25 -4.82
CA GLN A 51 6.26 -6.34 -3.88
C GLN A 51 5.18 -5.29 -4.18
N LEU A 52 5.56 -4.11 -4.66
CA LEU A 52 4.64 -3.03 -5.06
C LEU A 52 3.87 -3.34 -6.36
N LYS A 53 4.50 -4.02 -7.33
CA LYS A 53 3.85 -4.42 -8.60
C LYS A 53 2.62 -5.32 -8.38
N THR A 54 2.55 -6.01 -7.24
CA THR A 54 1.51 -6.99 -6.93
C THR A 54 0.30 -6.39 -6.21
N ILE A 55 0.30 -5.09 -5.90
CA ILE A 55 -0.88 -4.39 -5.39
C ILE A 55 -1.87 -4.17 -6.55
N ARG A 56 -2.50 -5.27 -7.00
CA ARG A 56 -3.69 -5.20 -7.85
C ARG A 56 -4.87 -5.01 -6.92
N ILE A 57 -5.23 -3.75 -6.66
CA ILE A 57 -6.50 -3.43 -6.00
C ILE A 57 -7.61 -3.91 -6.93
N ARG A 58 -8.21 -5.07 -6.64
CA ARG A 58 -9.49 -5.45 -7.25
C ARG A 58 -10.54 -4.51 -6.66
N ILE A 59 -10.85 -3.45 -7.40
CA ILE A 59 -12.03 -2.63 -7.14
C ILE A 59 -13.20 -3.40 -7.74
N ASN A 60 -13.67 -4.45 -7.05
CA ASN A 60 -14.98 -4.99 -7.37
C ASN A 60 -16.00 -4.09 -6.66
N PRO A 61 -16.88 -3.37 -7.40
CA PRO A 61 -18.02 -2.73 -6.77
C PRO A 61 -18.93 -3.82 -6.18
N PRO A 62 -19.49 -3.63 -4.97
CA PRO A 62 -20.54 -4.51 -4.48
C PRO A 62 -21.76 -4.41 -5.42
N LYS A 63 -22.33 -5.57 -5.76
CA LYS A 63 -23.62 -5.69 -6.44
C LYS A 63 -24.76 -5.39 -5.48
#